data_AF-A0A381V4W3-F1
#
_entry.id   AF-A0A381V4W3-F1
#
_cell.length_a   1.000
_cell.length_b   1.000
_cell.length_c   1.000
_cell.angle_alpha   90.00
_cell.angle_beta   90.00
_cell.angle_gamma   90.00
#
_symmetry.space_group_name_H-M   'P 1'
#
loop_
_entity.id
_entity.type
_entity.pdbx_description
1 polymer ?
#
loop_
_entity_poly.entity_id
_entity_poly.type
_entity_poly.pdbx_seq_one_letter_code
_entity_poly.pdbx_strand_id
1 'polypeptide(L)'
;MGKGAARSTAEPMGASRWLLRTHSLVVYLFFYAPIVVLAAYSFNKSPIVGKWTGLTLSWYGDFLDHDNIQESIWISVKVCVASTLISVVLGTLAALSIERFRWWGQKTFDAVLYLPIIIPDVTMAVMLLV
;
A
#
# COMPACT_ATOMS: atom_id res chain seq x y z
N MET A 1 -30.29 12.40 -33.80
CA MET A 1 -29.93 11.94 -32.44
C MET A 1 -29.38 10.52 -32.56
N GLY A 2 -28.15 10.29 -32.12
CA GLY A 2 -27.47 9.00 -32.25
C GLY A 2 -25.97 9.15 -32.04
N LYS A 3 -25.54 9.57 -30.85
CA LYS A 3 -24.13 9.55 -30.48
C LYS A 3 -23.77 8.09 -30.20
N GLY A 4 -23.12 7.44 -31.17
CA GLY A 4 -22.53 6.12 -31.00
C GLY A 4 -21.55 6.16 -29.83
N ALA A 5 -21.78 5.30 -28.84
CA ALA A 5 -20.85 5.06 -27.76
C ALA A 5 -19.50 4.67 -28.39
N ALA A 6 -18.49 5.53 -28.21
CA ALA A 6 -17.13 5.24 -28.61
C ALA A 6 -16.69 3.97 -27.86
N ARG A 7 -16.79 2.81 -28.54
CA ARG A 7 -16.21 1.57 -28.05
C ARG A 7 -14.72 1.83 -27.90
N SER A 8 -14.23 1.70 -26.68
CA SER A 8 -12.80 1.73 -26.35
C SER A 8 -12.04 0.94 -27.42
N THR A 9 -11.18 1.62 -28.17
CA THR A 9 -10.39 1.08 -29.29
C THR A 9 -9.32 0.07 -28.83
N ALA A 10 -9.31 -0.28 -27.54
CA ALA A 10 -8.33 -1.11 -26.87
C ALA A 10 -8.91 -2.44 -26.37
N GLU A 11 -9.93 -3.00 -27.02
CA GLU A 11 -10.36 -4.36 -26.69
C GLU A 11 -9.74 -5.42 -27.65
N PRO A 12 -8.64 -6.09 -27.27
CA PRO A 12 -7.92 -7.00 -28.15
C PRO A 12 -8.82 -8.16 -28.60
N MET A 13 -9.11 -8.32 -29.89
CA MET A 13 -10.09 -9.31 -30.33
C MET A 13 -9.56 -10.75 -30.15
N GLY A 14 -10.37 -11.63 -29.56
CA GLY A 14 -10.14 -13.07 -29.49
C GLY A 14 -8.96 -13.51 -28.60
N ALA A 15 -7.96 -14.16 -29.20
CA ALA A 15 -6.86 -14.83 -28.50
C ALA A 15 -5.98 -13.86 -27.68
N SER A 16 -5.79 -12.62 -28.16
CA SER A 16 -5.03 -11.60 -27.44
C SER A 16 -5.73 -11.16 -26.13
N ARG A 17 -7.08 -11.14 -26.12
CA ARG A 17 -7.89 -10.89 -24.91
C ARG A 17 -7.69 -11.97 -23.85
N TRP A 18 -7.65 -13.23 -24.26
CA TRP A 18 -7.39 -14.36 -23.38
C TRP A 18 -5.96 -14.35 -22.85
N LEU A 19 -4.98 -14.06 -23.70
CA LEU A 19 -3.57 -14.02 -23.32
C LEU A 19 -3.28 -12.90 -22.31
N LEU A 20 -3.85 -11.71 -22.53
CA LEU A 20 -3.76 -10.60 -21.58
C LEU A 20 -4.46 -10.91 -20.25
N ARG A 21 -5.66 -11.51 -20.28
CA ARG A 21 -6.37 -11.92 -19.07
C ARG A 21 -5.58 -12.95 -18.27
N THR A 22 -5.05 -13.99 -18.93
CA THR A 22 -4.24 -15.02 -18.27
C THR A 22 -2.96 -14.41 -17.71
N HIS A 23 -2.28 -13.53 -18.46
CA HIS A 23 -1.09 -12.85 -17.97
C HIS A 23 -1.38 -12.00 -16.73
N SER A 24 -2.40 -11.15 -16.76
CA SER A 24 -2.81 -10.36 -15.59
C SER A 24 -3.17 -11.26 -14.40
N LEU A 25 -3.89 -12.36 -14.64
CA LEU A 25 -4.27 -13.30 -13.59
C LEU A 25 -3.04 -13.97 -12.95
N VAL A 26 -2.06 -14.39 -13.75
CA VAL A 26 -0.81 -14.98 -13.24
C VAL A 26 -0.01 -13.95 -12.43
N VAL A 27 0.07 -12.70 -12.90
CA VAL A 27 0.75 -11.62 -12.16
C VAL A 27 0.07 -11.36 -10.82
N TYR A 28 -1.26 -11.24 -10.80
CA TYR A 28 -2.00 -11.11 -9.55
C TYR A 28 -1.79 -12.31 -8.63
N LEU A 29 -1.91 -13.53 -9.17
CA LEU A 29 -1.69 -14.74 -8.38
C LEU A 29 -0.29 -14.76 -7.76
N PHE A 30 0.73 -14.36 -8.49
CA PHE A 30 2.10 -14.29 -7.99
C PHE A 30 2.26 -13.27 -6.84
N PHE A 31 1.70 -12.06 -6.97
CA PHE A 31 1.76 -11.05 -5.91
C PHE A 31 0.92 -11.43 -4.67
N TYR A 32 -0.22 -12.08 -4.86
CA TYR A 32 -1.10 -12.50 -3.78
C TYR A 32 -0.71 -13.84 -3.16
N ALA A 33 0.05 -14.70 -3.87
CA ALA A 33 0.53 -15.99 -3.36
C ALA A 33 1.19 -15.91 -1.98
N PRO A 34 2.16 -15.01 -1.70
CA PRO A 34 2.77 -14.94 -0.37
C PRO A 34 1.76 -14.53 0.72
N ILE A 35 0.79 -13.67 0.38
CA ILE A 35 -0.27 -13.24 1.30
C ILE A 35 -1.20 -14.42 1.62
N VAL A 36 -1.56 -15.22 0.61
CA VAL A 36 -2.38 -16.43 0.78
C VAL A 36 -1.64 -17.47 1.62
N VAL A 37 -0.34 -17.67 1.37
CA VAL A 37 0.50 -18.55 2.18
C VAL A 37 0.54 -18.08 3.63
N LEU A 38 0.78 -16.78 3.86
CA LEU A 38 0.74 -16.19 5.21
C LEU A 38 -0.61 -16.42 5.90
N ALA A 39 -1.71 -16.18 5.19
CA ALA A 39 -3.06 -16.40 5.70
C ALA A 39 -3.30 -17.88 6.05
N ALA A 40 -2.86 -18.81 5.21
CA ALA A 40 -2.95 -20.25 5.49
C ALA A 40 -2.13 -20.65 6.72
N TYR A 41 -0.93 -20.10 6.88
CA TYR A 41 -0.09 -20.32 8.07
C TYR A 41 -0.63 -19.64 9.32
N SER A 42 -1.44 -18.57 9.21
CA SER A 42 -2.11 -17.94 10.35
C SER A 42 -3.09 -18.87 11.06
N PHE A 43 -3.58 -19.91 10.37
CA PHE A 43 -4.40 -20.96 10.96
C PHE A 43 -3.57 -22.15 11.46
N ASN A 44 -2.24 -22.18 11.30
CA ASN A 44 -1.43 -23.29 11.77
C ASN A 44 -1.17 -23.19 13.28
N LYS A 45 -1.35 -24.31 14.00
CA LYS A 45 -1.03 -24.41 15.43
C LYS A 45 0.47 -24.30 15.71
N SER A 46 1.34 -24.63 14.75
CA SER A 46 2.78 -24.50 14.95
C SER A 46 3.25 -23.07 14.65
N PRO A 47 4.08 -22.47 15.53
CA PRO A 47 4.77 -21.21 15.21
C PRO A 47 5.92 -21.38 14.22
N ILE A 48 6.29 -22.63 13.86
CA ILE A 48 7.41 -22.93 12.96
C ILE A 48 6.89 -23.11 11.53
N VAL A 49 7.39 -22.27 10.62
CA VAL A 49 7.13 -22.38 9.18
C VAL A 49 7.64 -23.73 8.67
N GLY A 50 6.78 -24.49 7.96
CA GLY A 50 7.13 -25.80 7.42
C GLY A 50 6.68 -27.02 8.25
N LYS A 51 6.15 -26.83 9.48
CA LYS A 51 5.55 -27.91 10.27
C LYS A 51 4.04 -27.70 10.43
N TRP A 52 3.24 -28.43 9.66
CA TRP A 52 1.78 -28.36 9.77
C TRP A 52 1.29 -29.31 10.87
N THR A 53 0.91 -28.75 12.03
CA THR A 53 0.45 -29.54 13.19
C THR A 53 -1.07 -29.54 13.37
N GLY A 54 -1.81 -28.77 12.58
CA GLY A 54 -3.29 -28.69 12.63
C GLY A 54 -3.81 -27.26 12.52
N LEU A 55 -5.12 -27.13 12.27
CA LEU A 55 -5.81 -25.84 12.23
C LEU A 55 -6.11 -25.33 13.65
N THR A 56 -5.85 -24.07 13.93
CA THR A 56 -6.20 -23.37 15.18
C THR A 56 -6.70 -21.97 14.90
N LEU A 57 -7.58 -21.47 15.78
CA LEU A 57 -7.92 -20.05 15.88
C LEU A 57 -7.46 -19.43 17.21
N SER A 58 -6.69 -20.18 18.01
CA SER A 58 -6.22 -19.72 19.33
C SER A 58 -5.48 -18.38 19.26
N TRP A 59 -4.64 -18.19 18.23
CA TRP A 59 -3.89 -16.95 18.02
C TRP A 59 -4.78 -15.69 17.91
N TYR A 60 -5.98 -15.84 17.34
CA TYR A 60 -6.93 -14.73 17.23
C TYR A 60 -7.61 -14.44 18.58
N GLY A 61 -7.86 -15.46 19.39
CA GLY A 61 -8.35 -15.30 20.77
C GLY A 61 -7.29 -14.65 21.66
N ASP A 62 -6.06 -15.18 21.63
CA ASP A 62 -4.93 -14.61 22.36
C ASP A 62 -4.73 -13.14 21.99
N PHE A 63 -4.80 -12.81 20.70
CA PHE A 63 -4.72 -11.42 20.23
C PHE A 63 -5.79 -10.49 20.83
N LEU A 64 -7.01 -10.99 21.03
CA LEU A 64 -8.10 -10.23 21.65
C LEU A 64 -7.96 -10.15 23.16
N ASP A 65 -7.37 -11.13 23.84
CA ASP A 65 -7.21 -11.09 25.30
C ASP A 65 -6.03 -10.22 25.76
N HIS A 66 -5.12 -9.84 24.85
CA HIS A 66 -3.95 -9.02 25.20
C HIS A 66 -4.21 -7.52 25.02
N ASP A 67 -4.55 -6.84 26.12
CA ASP A 67 -4.80 -5.39 26.18
C ASP A 67 -3.68 -4.54 25.55
N ASN A 68 -2.42 -4.92 25.78
CA ASN A 68 -1.26 -4.22 25.21
C ASN A 68 -1.25 -4.21 23.67
N ILE A 69 -1.68 -5.32 23.05
CA ILE A 69 -1.73 -5.45 21.59
C ILE A 69 -2.88 -4.58 21.05
N GLN A 70 -4.04 -4.61 21.71
CA GLN A 70 -5.18 -3.77 21.34
C GLN A 70 -4.86 -2.27 21.44
N GLU A 71 -4.20 -1.86 22.53
CA GLU A 71 -3.80 -0.47 22.73
C GLU A 71 -2.83 -0.01 21.62
N SER A 72 -1.84 -0.84 21.29
CA SER A 72 -0.87 -0.57 20.23
C SER A 72 -1.52 -0.37 18.86
N ILE A 73 -2.57 -1.14 18.54
CA ILE A 73 -3.35 -0.98 17.31
C ILE A 73 -4.07 0.36 17.31
N TRP A 74 -4.70 0.73 18.42
CA TRP A 74 -5.40 2.00 18.50
C TRP A 74 -4.48 3.21 18.41
N ILE A 75 -3.29 3.13 19.00
CA ILE A 75 -2.25 4.15 18.84
C ILE A 75 -1.88 4.27 17.36
N SER A 76 -1.61 3.15 16.70
CA SER A 76 -1.24 3.12 15.27
C SER A 76 -2.32 3.70 14.37
N VAL A 77 -3.60 3.36 14.61
CA VAL A 77 -4.75 3.92 13.86
C VAL A 77 -4.86 5.43 14.07
N LYS A 78 -4.79 5.91 15.32
CA LYS A 78 -4.86 7.34 15.63
C LYS A 78 -3.74 8.12 14.95
N VAL A 79 -2.51 7.61 15.04
CA VAL A 79 -1.33 8.24 14.41
C VAL A 79 -1.45 8.24 12.89
N CYS A 80 -1.86 7.11 12.28
CA CYS A 80 -2.03 7.00 10.84
C CYS A 80 -3.09 7.98 10.32
N VAL A 81 -4.25 8.06 10.98
CA VAL A 81 -5.32 8.98 10.57
C VAL A 81 -4.89 10.44 10.71
N ALA A 82 -4.31 10.82 11.85
CA ALA A 82 -3.84 12.18 12.06
C ALA A 82 -2.76 12.58 11.04
N SER A 83 -1.76 11.71 10.84
CA SER A 83 -0.67 11.93 9.90
C SER A 83 -1.17 12.01 8.45
N THR A 84 -2.09 11.13 8.04
CA THR A 84 -2.67 11.14 6.70
C THR A 84 -3.45 12.43 6.44
N LEU A 85 -4.28 12.88 7.38
CA LEU A 85 -5.04 14.11 7.22
C LEU A 85 -4.12 15.33 7.07
N ILE A 86 -3.11 15.45 7.93
CA ILE A 86 -2.13 16.54 7.86
C ILE A 86 -1.37 16.48 6.53
N SER A 87 -0.88 15.30 6.15
CA SER A 87 -0.12 15.09 4.91
C SER A 87 -0.95 15.41 3.66
N VAL A 88 -2.21 14.98 3.60
CA VAL A 88 -3.12 15.26 2.48
C VAL A 88 -3.40 16.76 2.37
N VAL A 89 -3.70 17.43 3.49
CA VAL A 89 -3.98 18.88 3.47
C VAL A 89 -2.74 19.65 3.02
N LEU A 90 -1.59 19.40 3.63
CA LEU A 90 -0.34 20.11 3.28
C LEU A 90 0.12 19.78 1.87
N GLY A 91 0.08 18.51 1.46
CA GLY A 91 0.46 18.05 0.13
C GLY A 91 -0.45 18.62 -0.96
N THR A 92 -1.76 18.68 -0.72
CA THR A 92 -2.71 19.28 -1.67
C THR A 92 -2.50 20.79 -1.80
N LEU A 93 -2.31 21.49 -0.68
CA LEU A 93 -2.00 22.92 -0.70
C LEU A 93 -0.68 23.21 -1.43
N ALA A 94 0.36 22.40 -1.17
CA ALA A 94 1.64 22.50 -1.86
C ALA A 94 1.48 22.28 -3.38
N ALA A 95 0.78 21.23 -3.79
CA ALA A 95 0.52 20.94 -5.21
C ALA A 95 -0.25 22.09 -5.89
N LEU A 96 -1.33 22.58 -5.29
CA LEU A 96 -2.11 23.70 -5.81
C LEU A 96 -1.27 24.98 -5.91
N SER A 97 -0.37 25.20 -4.95
CA SER A 97 0.48 26.39 -4.92
C SER A 97 1.50 26.39 -6.07
N ILE A 98 2.03 25.22 -6.43
CA ILE A 98 2.98 25.05 -7.53
C ILE A 98 2.24 25.11 -8.87
N GLU A 99 1.07 24.50 -8.99
CA GLU A 99 0.32 24.47 -10.26
C GLU A 99 -0.27 25.84 -10.61
N ARG A 100 -0.84 26.54 -9.63
CA ARG A 100 -1.68 27.72 -9.89
C ARG A 100 -0.95 29.06 -9.74
N PHE A 101 0.14 29.11 -8.97
CA PHE A 101 0.87 30.36 -8.71
C PHE A 101 2.30 30.28 -9.25
N ARG A 102 2.77 31.37 -9.88
CA ARG A 102 4.14 31.52 -10.38
C ARG A 102 4.90 32.50 -9.49
N TRP A 103 5.96 32.02 -8.87
CA TRP A 103 6.73 32.69 -7.83
C TRP A 103 8.20 32.25 -7.92
N TRP A 104 9.12 33.13 -7.53
CA TRP A 104 10.56 32.95 -7.78
C TRP A 104 11.12 31.67 -7.12
N GLY A 105 10.68 31.34 -5.92
CA GLY A 105 11.15 30.16 -5.17
C GLY A 105 10.56 28.81 -5.61
N GLN A 106 9.67 28.78 -6.60
CA GLN A 106 8.90 27.57 -6.97
C GLN A 106 9.77 26.37 -7.33
N LYS A 107 10.84 26.57 -8.11
CA LYS A 107 11.75 25.48 -8.50
C LYS A 107 12.52 24.90 -7.32
N THR A 108 12.91 25.75 -6.37
CA THR A 108 13.61 25.31 -5.16
C THR A 108 12.66 24.52 -4.25
N PHE A 109 11.43 25.01 -4.09
CA PHE A 109 10.40 24.32 -3.29
C PHE A 109 10.06 22.94 -3.87
N ASP A 110 9.89 22.85 -5.19
CA ASP A 110 9.68 21.58 -5.90
C ASP A 110 10.87 20.61 -5.68
N ALA A 111 12.11 21.10 -5.82
CA ALA A 111 13.30 20.29 -5.57
C ALA A 111 13.38 19.76 -4.11
N VAL A 112 12.97 20.57 -3.13
CA VAL A 112 12.90 20.15 -1.72
C VAL A 112 11.85 19.07 -1.51
N LEU A 113 10.70 19.15 -2.18
CA LEU A 113 9.65 18.12 -2.11
C LEU A 113 10.07 16.79 -2.76
N TYR A 114 10.92 16.82 -3.79
CA TYR A 114 11.45 15.61 -4.43
C TYR A 114 12.63 14.99 -3.67
N LEU A 115 13.33 15.76 -2.85
CA LEU A 115 14.51 15.29 -2.13
C LEU A 115 14.27 14.02 -1.28
N PRO A 116 13.18 13.91 -0.49
CA PRO A 116 12.87 12.70 0.27
C PRO A 116 12.63 11.46 -0.61
N ILE A 117 12.14 11.63 -1.83
CA ILE A 117 11.88 10.51 -2.75
C ILE A 117 13.21 9.91 -3.25
N ILE A 118 14.26 10.74 -3.33
CA ILE A 118 15.60 10.34 -3.78
C ILE A 118 16.42 9.78 -2.61
N ILE A 119 16.21 10.31 -1.39
CA ILE A 119 16.89 9.83 -0.19
C ILE A 119 16.38 8.42 0.15
N PRO A 120 17.26 7.43 0.33
CA PRO A 120 16.83 6.10 0.74
C PRO A 120 16.32 6.13 2.19
N ASP A 121 15.08 5.69 2.41
CA ASP A 121 14.46 5.61 3.75
C ASP A 121 15.32 4.86 4.77
N VAL A 122 16.03 3.82 4.33
CA VAL A 122 16.94 3.03 5.17
C VAL A 122 18.08 3.89 5.73
N THR A 123 18.62 4.82 4.95
CA THR A 123 19.70 5.71 5.41
C THR A 123 19.20 6.75 6.42
N MET A 124 17.97 7.25 6.22
CA MET A 124 17.34 8.20 7.14
C MET A 124 17.04 7.55 8.51
N ALA A 125 16.59 6.30 8.52
CA ALA A 125 16.35 5.56 9.76
C ALA A 125 17.62 5.38 10.62
N VAL A 126 18.77 5.08 10.00
CA VAL A 126 20.05 4.94 10.70
C VAL A 126 20.55 6.28 11.27
N MET A 127 20.35 7.38 10.53
CA MET A 127 20.76 8.72 10.95
C MET A 127 19.99 9.26 12.16
N LEU A 128 18.73 8.84 12.34
CA LEU A 128 17.88 9.23 13.48
C LEU A 128 18.07 8.33 14.72
N LEU A 129 18.71 7.18 14.56
CA LEU A 129 18.96 6.23 15.63
C LEU A 129 20.19 6.60 16.48
N VAL A 130 21.09 7.42 15.94
CA VAL A 130 22.31 7.91 16.62
C VAL A 130 22.09 9.34 17.13
#